data_AF-A0A699ZQ57-F1
#
_entry.id   AF-A0A699ZQ57-F1
#
_cell.length_a   1.000
_cell.length_b   1.000
_cell.length_c   1.000
_cell.angle_alpha   90.00
_cell.angle_beta   90.00
_cell.angle_gamma   90.00
#
_symmetry.space_group_name_H-M   'P 1'
#
loop_
_entity.id
_entity.type
_entity.pdbx_description
1 polymer ?
#
loop_
_entity_poly.entity_id
_entity_poly.type
_entity_poly.pdbx_seq_one_letter_code
_entity_poly.pdbx_strand_id
1 'polypeptide(L)'
;VKRLKPDLTQSEVDVVGMVREVALLRRLQNQHIVEYLGYGHWHWSKPPSLQPALGNQPGPCGLDPAVQQQASLFIVEELVDGGSLRAVVARQMRHAREGRVYRAEDAMRWLMQVPHA
;
A
#
# COMPACT_ATOMS: atom_id res chain seq x y z
N VAL A 1 -1.97 6.25 -1.34
CA VAL A 1 -0.76 5.63 -0.74
C VAL A 1 -1.15 4.33 -0.06
N LYS A 2 -0.58 3.21 -0.49
CA LYS A 2 -0.78 1.88 0.11
C LYS A 2 0.41 1.52 1.00
N ARG A 3 0.16 1.16 2.25
CA ARG A 3 1.19 0.70 3.19
C ARG A 3 1.37 -0.81 3.05
N LEU A 4 2.61 -1.26 3.00
CA LEU A 4 2.93 -2.68 2.97
C LEU A 4 2.94 -3.24 4.40
N LYS A 5 2.53 -4.50 4.54
CA LYS A 5 2.63 -5.19 5.83
C LYS A 5 4.11 -5.42 6.14
N PRO A 6 4.55 -5.21 7.39
CA PRO A 6 5.95 -5.36 7.77
C PRO A 6 6.48 -6.78 7.52
N ASP A 7 5.61 -7.79 7.59
CA ASP A 7 5.94 -9.20 7.32
C ASP A 7 6.41 -9.44 5.88
N LEU A 8 5.97 -8.61 4.93
CA LEU A 8 6.37 -8.69 3.52
C LEU A 8 7.67 -7.94 3.22
N THR A 9 8.22 -7.24 4.22
CA THR A 9 9.38 -6.33 4.05
C THR A 9 10.56 -6.74 4.92
N GLN A 10 10.52 -7.96 5.48
CA GLN A 10 11.60 -8.47 6.34
C GLN A 10 12.82 -8.93 5.54
N SER A 11 12.60 -9.42 4.32
CA SER A 11 13.65 -9.87 3.41
C SER A 11 14.07 -8.76 2.46
N GLU A 12 15.37 -8.48 2.38
CA GLU A 12 15.93 -7.54 1.41
C GLU A 12 15.61 -7.97 -0.04
N VAL A 13 15.55 -9.28 -0.29
CA VAL A 13 15.20 -9.84 -1.60
C VAL A 13 13.79 -9.43 -2.02
N ASP A 14 12.83 -9.45 -1.09
CA ASP A 14 11.44 -9.08 -1.36
C ASP A 14 11.31 -7.58 -1.64
N VAL A 15 12.07 -6.75 -0.91
CA VAL A 15 12.14 -5.30 -1.16
C VAL A 15 12.70 -5.02 -2.54
N VAL A 16 13.81 -5.66 -2.93
CA VAL A 16 14.40 -5.50 -4.26
C VAL A 16 13.44 -5.99 -5.36
N GLY A 17 12.74 -7.10 -5.12
CA GLY A 17 11.72 -7.63 -6.04
C GLY A 17 10.59 -6.63 -6.25
N MET A 18 10.04 -6.08 -5.16
CA MET A 18 9.01 -5.06 -5.19
C MET A 18 9.46 -3.79 -5.93
N VAL A 19 10.68 -3.31 -5.68
CA VAL A 19 11.23 -2.14 -6.40
C VAL A 19 11.29 -2.38 -7.90
N ARG A 20 11.72 -3.57 -8.33
CA ARG A 20 11.75 -3.95 -9.75
C ARG A 20 10.35 -4.02 -10.34
N GLU A 21 9.40 -4.60 -9.62
CA GLU A 21 8.02 -4.69 -10.06
C GLU A 21 7.39 -3.30 -10.21
N VAL A 22 7.53 -2.42 -9.22
CA VAL A 22 7.06 -1.02 -9.32
C VAL A 22 7.74 -0.30 -10.49
N ALA A 23 9.03 -0.53 -10.73
CA ALA A 23 9.72 0.05 -11.89
C ALA A 23 9.19 -0.45 -13.23
N LEU A 24 8.70 -1.70 -13.30
CA LEU A 24 8.04 -2.24 -14.49
C LEU A 24 6.64 -1.65 -14.65
N LEU A 25 5.84 -1.62 -13.58
CA LEU A 25 4.48 -1.08 -13.59
C LEU A 25 4.46 0.40 -13.97
N ARG A 26 5.47 1.18 -13.57
CA ARG A 26 5.65 2.58 -13.97
C ARG A 26 5.84 2.81 -15.48
N ARG A 27 6.20 1.76 -16.22
CA ARG A 27 6.35 1.83 -17.69
C ARG A 27 5.04 1.55 -18.42
N LEU A 28 4.04 0.99 -17.73
CA LEU A 28 2.72 0.75 -18.31
C LEU A 28 1.93 2.05 -18.33
N GLN A 29 1.91 2.71 -19.48
CA GLN A 29 1.05 3.86 -19.71
C GLN A 29 -0.24 3.39 -20.37
N ASN A 30 -1.25 3.11 -19.55
CA ASN A 30 -2.58 2.71 -20.01
C ASN A 30 -3.65 3.41 -19.17
N GLN A 31 -4.61 4.07 -19.82
CA GLN A 31 -5.73 4.78 -19.18
C GLN A 31 -6.65 3.86 -18.34
N HIS A 32 -6.57 2.53 -18.54
CA HIS A 32 -7.36 1.54 -17.81
C HIS A 32 -6.55 0.82 -16.71
N ILE A 33 -5.25 1.14 -16.55
CA ILE A 33 -4.41 0.63 -15.47
C ILE A 33 -4.09 1.78 -14.52
N VAL A 34 -4.24 1.55 -13.22
CA VAL A 34 -3.87 2.52 -12.18
C VAL A 34 -2.39 2.88 -12.29
N GLU A 35 -2.09 4.17 -12.39
CA GLU A 35 -0.71 4.62 -12.48
C GLU A 35 0.02 4.41 -11.15
N TYR A 36 1.17 3.73 -11.21
CA TYR A 36 2.10 3.65 -10.10
C TYR A 36 3.05 4.84 -10.16
N LEU A 37 3.13 5.64 -9.10
CA LEU A 37 3.93 6.86 -9.08
C LEU A 37 5.30 6.63 -8.44
N GLY A 38 5.37 5.75 -7.44
CA GLY A 38 6.63 5.42 -6.78
C GLY A 38 6.46 4.64 -5.49
N TYR A 39 7.51 4.61 -4.70
CA TYR A 39 7.54 3.96 -3.39
C TYR A 39 8.41 4.77 -2.42
N GLY A 40 8.27 4.49 -1.13
CA GLY A 40 9.11 5.10 -0.11
C GLY A 40 9.16 4.27 1.17
N HIS A 41 10.04 4.67 2.08
CA HIS A 41 10.17 4.11 3.40
C HIS A 41 9.71 5.12 4.45
N TRP A 42 8.96 4.65 5.43
CA TRP A 42 8.61 5.45 6.60
C TRP A 42 9.29 4.86 7.83
N HIS A 43 10.19 5.64 8.43
CA HIS A 43 10.73 5.33 9.75
C HIS A 43 9.88 6.06 10.78
N TRP A 44 9.08 5.29 11.54
CA TRP A 44 8.52 5.80 12.78
C TRP A 44 9.61 5.70 13.85
N SER A 45 10.45 6.71 13.96
CA SER A 45 11.16 6.94 15.21
C SER A 45 10.09 7.29 16.25
N LYS A 46 9.90 6.44 17.26
CA LYS A 46 9.22 6.90 18.48
C LYS A 46 9.92 8.20 18.89
N PRO A 47 9.20 9.29 19.22
CA PRO A 47 9.85 10.42 19.85
C PRO A 47 10.64 9.85 21.03
N PRO A 48 11.88 10.32 21.27
CA PRO A 48 12.68 9.82 22.37
C PRO A 48 11.82 9.91 23.62
N SER A 49 11.38 8.75 24.12
CA SER A 49 10.69 8.69 25.39
C SER A 49 11.67 9.33 26.37
N LEU A 50 11.27 10.45 26.97
CA LEU A 50 11.97 11.08 28.07
C LEU A 50 12.01 10.06 29.22
N GLN A 51 12.92 9.10 29.13
CA GLN A 51 13.33 8.33 30.28
C GLN A 51 14.06 9.32 31.18
N PRO A 52 13.67 9.44 32.47
CA PRO A 52 14.40 10.28 33.39
C PRO A 52 15.83 9.73 33.49
N ALA A 53 16.80 10.55 33.11
CA ALA A 53 18.23 10.27 33.24
C ALA A 53 18.56 10.09 34.73
N LEU A 54 18.66 8.84 35.17
CA LEU A 54 19.17 8.48 36.49
C LEU A 54 20.05 7.24 36.34
N GLY A 55 21.37 7.45 36.37
CA GLY A 55 22.34 6.41 36.69
C GLY A 55 23.43 6.16 35.64
N ASN A 56 24.52 6.92 35.75
CA ASN A 56 25.88 6.68 35.27
C ASN A 56 26.29 5.23 34.92
N GLN A 57 26.74 4.98 33.68
CA GLN A 57 27.90 4.14 33.29
C GLN A 57 28.16 4.32 31.77
N PRO A 58 29.36 4.73 31.31
CA PRO A 58 29.72 4.70 29.88
C PRO A 58 30.35 3.33 29.53
N GLY A 59 29.53 2.42 29.00
CA GLY A 59 30.01 1.17 28.37
C GLY A 59 30.43 1.38 26.91
N PRO A 60 31.36 0.58 26.37
CA PRO A 60 31.89 0.77 25.02
C PRO A 60 30.86 0.34 23.98
N CYS A 61 30.50 1.27 23.08
CA CYS A 61 29.99 1.09 21.72
C CYS A 61 29.41 -0.31 21.40
N GLY A 62 28.32 -0.69 22.07
CA GLY A 62 27.47 -1.80 21.68
C GLY A 62 26.26 -1.22 20.97
N LEU A 63 26.21 -1.34 19.64
CA LEU A 63 24.96 -1.18 18.90
C LEU A 63 24.00 -2.25 19.44
N ASP A 64 23.07 -1.87 20.31
CA ASP A 64 21.98 -2.76 20.73
C ASP A 64 21.21 -3.20 19.47
N PRO A 65 21.18 -4.51 19.12
CA PRO A 65 20.41 -5.00 17.97
C PRO A 65 18.89 -4.97 18.20
N ALA A 66 18.44 -4.49 19.37
CA ALA A 66 17.06 -4.56 19.83
C ALA A 66 16.15 -3.42 19.34
N VAL A 67 16.69 -2.42 18.64
CA VAL A 67 15.87 -1.42 17.94
C VAL A 67 16.00 -1.66 16.44
N GLN A 68 15.58 -2.84 15.99
CA GLN A 68 15.13 -3.04 14.61
C GLN A 68 13.94 -2.11 14.37
N GLN A 69 14.25 -0.86 13.99
CA GLN A 69 13.28 0.08 13.50
C GLN A 69 12.67 -0.55 12.26
N GLN A 70 11.44 -1.08 12.39
CA GLN A 70 10.70 -1.62 11.27
C GLN A 70 10.33 -0.46 10.34
N ALA A 71 11.19 -0.19 9.36
CA ALA A 71 10.90 0.72 8.27
C ALA A 71 9.65 0.19 7.56
N SER A 72 8.56 0.96 7.63
CA SER A 72 7.32 0.58 6.95
C SER A 72 7.40 1.06 5.50
N LEU A 73 7.40 0.14 4.53
CA LEU A 73 7.38 0.52 3.12
C LEU A 73 5.97 0.92 2.68
N PHE A 74 5.92 1.83 1.71
CA PHE A 74 4.65 2.24 1.08
C PHE A 74 4.82 2.45 -0.42
N ILE A 75 3.71 2.27 -1.13
CA ILE A 75 3.58 2.50 -2.58
C ILE A 75 2.66 3.69 -2.80
N VAL A 76 3.03 4.54 -3.75
CA VAL A 76 2.25 5.67 -4.20
C VAL A 76 1.64 5.32 -5.56
N GLU A 77 0.33 5.51 -5.66
CA GLU A 77 -0.48 5.20 -6.84
C GLU A 77 -1.45 6.36 -7.08
N GLU A 78 -1.96 6.44 -8.30
CA GLU A 78 -3.07 7.32 -8.69
C GLU A 78 -4.27 7.14 -7.75
N LEU A 79 -4.94 8.25 -7.44
CA LEU A 79 -6.16 8.22 -6.64
C LEU A 79 -7.36 7.83 -7.52
N VAL A 80 -7.97 6.69 -7.21
CA VAL A 80 -9.23 6.26 -7.83
C VAL A 80 -10.40 6.45 -6.87
N ASP A 81 -11.23 7.47 -7.12
CA ASP A 81 -12.33 7.88 -6.21
C ASP A 81 -13.60 6.99 -6.27
N GLY A 82 -13.59 5.92 -7.07
CA GLY A 82 -14.72 4.97 -7.17
C GLY A 82 -14.70 3.82 -6.16
N GLY A 83 -13.57 3.62 -5.48
CA GLY A 83 -13.30 2.40 -4.71
C GLY A 83 -13.17 1.15 -5.61
N SER A 84 -13.24 -0.04 -5.01
CA SER A 84 -13.13 -1.29 -5.77
C SER A 84 -14.48 -1.70 -6.39
N LEU A 85 -14.42 -2.38 -7.53
CA LEU A 85 -15.58 -3.01 -8.17
C LEU A 85 -16.41 -3.85 -7.17
N ARG A 86 -15.73 -4.63 -6.33
CA ARG A 86 -16.36 -5.41 -5.27
C ARG A 86 -17.15 -4.54 -4.29
N ALA A 87 -16.58 -3.40 -3.86
CA ALA A 87 -17.25 -2.48 -2.95
C ALA A 87 -18.47 -1.80 -3.59
N VAL A 88 -18.38 -1.45 -4.88
CA VAL A 88 -19.50 -0.90 -5.65
C VAL A 88 -20.64 -1.91 -5.72
N VAL A 89 -20.37 -3.13 -6.18
CA VAL A 89 -21.37 -4.20 -6.29
C VAL A 89 -21.99 -4.53 -4.93
N ALA A 90 -21.16 -4.71 -3.89
CA ALA A 90 -21.65 -5.01 -2.54
C ALA A 90 -22.52 -3.90 -1.94
N ARG A 91 -22.32 -2.64 -2.33
CA ARG A 91 -23.15 -1.51 -1.92
C ARG A 91 -24.50 -1.53 -2.66
N GLN A 92 -24.48 -1.74 -3.97
CA GLN A 92 -25.70 -1.81 -4.78
C GLN A 92 -26.58 -2.99 -4.38
N MET A 93 -25.99 -4.15 -4.07
CA MET A 93 -26.74 -5.33 -3.64
C MET A 93 -27.45 -5.13 -2.29
N ARG A 94 -26.91 -4.27 -1.39
CA ARG A 94 -27.58 -3.91 -0.14
C ARG A 94 -28.86 -3.10 -0.36
N HIS A 95 -28.90 -2.29 -1.41
CA HIS A 95 -30.05 -1.47 -1.78
C HIS A 95 -30.88 -2.08 -2.92
N ALA A 96 -30.73 -3.39 -3.17
CA ALA A 96 -31.42 -4.04 -4.29
C ALA A 96 -32.95 -3.93 -4.20
N ARG A 97 -33.49 -3.80 -2.98
CA ARG A 97 -34.92 -3.61 -2.71
C ARG A 97 -35.45 -2.22 -3.14
N GLU A 98 -34.56 -1.23 -3.31
CA GLU A 98 -34.89 0.14 -3.70
C GLU A 98 -34.84 0.33 -5.24
N GLY A 99 -34.66 -0.75 -6.01
CA GLY A 99 -34.70 -0.73 -7.48
C GLY A 99 -33.43 -0.22 -8.16
N ARG A 100 -32.41 0.23 -7.41
CA ARG A 100 -31.08 0.57 -7.94
C ARG A 100 -30.16 -0.64 -7.91
N VAL A 101 -30.51 -1.64 -8.69
CA VAL A 101 -29.69 -2.85 -8.84
C VAL A 101 -28.68 -2.63 -9.96
N TYR A 102 -27.46 -3.14 -9.73
CA TYR A 102 -26.47 -3.41 -10.77
C TYR A 102 -27.13 -3.99 -12.03
N ARG A 103 -26.93 -3.35 -13.18
CA ARG A 103 -27.52 -3.83 -14.43
C ARG A 103 -26.48 -4.55 -15.30
N ALA A 104 -26.97 -5.39 -16.20
CA ALA A 104 -26.12 -6.12 -17.14
C ALA A 104 -25.33 -5.16 -18.05
N GLU A 105 -25.87 -3.97 -18.35
CA GLU A 105 -25.19 -2.97 -19.17
C GLU A 105 -23.95 -2.40 -18.46
N ASP A 106 -24.02 -2.21 -17.14
CA ASP A 106 -22.86 -1.76 -16.34
C ASP A 106 -21.79 -2.85 -16.27
N ALA A 107 -22.22 -4.13 -16.14
CA ALA A 107 -21.34 -5.28 -16.24
C ALA A 107 -20.58 -5.31 -17.56
N MET A 108 -21.30 -5.14 -18.67
CA MET A 108 -20.73 -5.15 -20.01
C MET A 108 -19.78 -3.98 -20.21
N ARG A 109 -20.11 -2.78 -19.71
CA ARG A 109 -19.22 -1.61 -19.77
C ARG A 109 -17.89 -1.88 -19.08
N TRP A 110 -17.89 -2.46 -17.88
CA TRP A 110 -16.67 -2.83 -17.18
C TRP A 110 -15.92 -3.97 -17.88
N LEU A 111 -16.64 -4.98 -18.36
CA LEU A 111 -16.06 -6.10 -19.11
C LEU A 111 -15.34 -5.61 -20.37
N MET A 112 -15.86 -4.61 -21.06
CA MET A 112 -15.19 -4.03 -22.23
C MET A 112 -13.91 -3.27 -21.87
N GLN A 113 -13.81 -2.69 -20.66
CA GLN A 113 -12.62 -1.93 -20.24
C GLN A 113 -11.45 -2.82 -19.85
N VAL A 114 -11.70 -4.01 -19.27
CA VAL A 114 -10.64 -4.92 -18.79
C VAL A 114 -9.70 -5.40 -19.92
N PRO A 115 -10.16 -5.83 -21.10
CA PRO A 115 -9.29 -6.21 -22.21
C PRO A 115 -8.47 -5.06 -22.81
N HIS A 116 -8.89 -3.80 -22.58
CA HIS A 116 -8.15 -2.63 -23.04
C HIS A 116 -7.06 -2.21 -22.05
N ALA A 117 -7.02 -2.81 -20.85
CA ALA A 117 -5.96 -2.64 -19.86
C ALA A 117 -4.77 -3.54 -20.20
#